data_AF-A0A3M2AJZ8-F1
#
_entry.id   AF-A0A3M2AJZ8-F1
#
_cell.length_a   1.000
_cell.length_b   1.000
_cell.length_c   1.000
_cell.angle_alpha   90.00
_cell.angle_beta   90.00
_cell.angle_gamma   90.00
#
_symmetry.space_group_name_H-M   'P 1'
#
loop_
_entity.id
_entity.type
_entity.pdbx_description
1 polymer ?
#
loop_
_entity_poly.entity_id
_entity_poly.type
_entity_poly.pdbx_seq_one_letter_code
_entity_poly.pdbx_strand_id
1 'polypeptide(L)'
;MAGLISFLLLLLALGGGGGEPRLAARRARLLERLDAFLAAAPAQPDEAARRRLFHLVRRLDHSTDPRVEAGWRLLARSGGDRDRANLILHERRHRLPLDPEAAAAGGLETTLELCLALWGEGRLAETEAALEQALARWPEDARLRSNLAWLRLEAPAATELRSADPRDLALAVLVRRDRRR
;
A
#
# COMPACT_ATOMS: atom_id res chain seq x y z
N MET A 1 -20.82 -8.54 -37.25
CA MET A 1 -20.11 -8.40 -35.96
C MET A 1 -18.58 -8.51 -36.04
N ALA A 2 -17.97 -8.86 -37.18
CA ALA A 2 -16.50 -8.94 -37.31
C ALA A 2 -15.77 -7.58 -37.51
N GLY A 3 -16.50 -6.50 -37.81
CA GLY A 3 -15.90 -5.18 -38.08
C GLY A 3 -15.51 -4.36 -36.85
N LEU A 4 -16.20 -4.55 -35.72
CA LEU A 4 -15.97 -3.74 -34.50
C LEU A 4 -14.73 -4.19 -33.72
N ILE A 5 -14.40 -5.48 -33.77
CA ILE A 5 -13.21 -6.04 -33.09
C ILE A 5 -11.93 -5.60 -33.81
N SER A 6 -11.97 -5.46 -35.14
CA SER A 6 -10.80 -5.01 -35.93
C SER A 6 -10.47 -3.52 -35.70
N PHE A 7 -11.47 -2.68 -35.38
CA PHE A 7 -11.24 -1.25 -35.12
C PHE A 7 -10.67 -0.98 -33.72
N LEU A 8 -11.03 -1.79 -32.72
CA LEU A 8 -10.47 -1.73 -31.36
C LEU A 8 -9.01 -2.22 -31.29
N LEU A 9 -8.65 -3.22 -32.09
CA LEU A 9 -7.26 -3.68 -32.20
C LEU A 9 -6.37 -2.68 -32.97
N LEU A 10 -6.91 -1.96 -33.95
CA LEU A 10 -6.18 -0.92 -34.67
C LEU A 10 -5.93 0.33 -33.80
N LEU A 11 -6.85 0.70 -32.92
CA LEU A 11 -6.66 1.80 -31.96
C LEU A 11 -5.62 1.46 -30.86
N LEU A 12 -5.48 0.19 -30.48
CA LEU A 12 -4.40 -0.27 -29.60
C LEU A 12 -3.04 -0.31 -30.30
N ALA A 13 -3.00 -0.55 -31.62
CA ALA A 13 -1.77 -0.53 -32.41
C ALA A 13 -1.27 0.90 -32.74
N LEU A 14 -2.17 1.88 -32.84
CA LEU A 14 -1.84 3.26 -33.23
C LEU A 14 -1.47 4.19 -32.06
N GLY A 15 -1.61 3.73 -30.81
CA GLY A 15 -1.23 4.50 -29.61
C GLY A 15 0.16 4.19 -29.02
N GLY A 16 0.87 3.17 -29.53
CA GLY A 16 1.95 2.51 -28.79
C GLY A 16 3.39 2.98 -29.02
N GLY A 17 3.69 3.78 -30.05
CA GLY A 17 5.09 3.90 -30.53
C GLY A 17 6.05 4.79 -29.73
N GLY A 18 5.55 5.76 -28.94
CA GLY A 18 6.40 6.80 -28.34
C GLY A 18 6.45 6.84 -26.81
N GLY A 19 5.51 6.19 -26.13
CA GLY A 19 5.35 6.25 -24.67
C GLY A 19 6.26 5.29 -23.93
N GLU A 20 6.33 4.04 -24.38
CA GLU A 20 7.15 2.99 -23.76
C GLU A 20 8.64 3.33 -23.64
N PRO A 21 9.35 3.76 -24.71
CA PRO A 21 10.77 4.08 -24.60
C PRO A 21 11.03 5.28 -23.67
N ARG A 22 10.10 6.25 -23.61
CA ARG A 22 10.19 7.40 -22.70
C ARG A 22 9.98 6.99 -21.23
N LEU A 23 9.02 6.09 -20.97
CA LEU A 23 8.77 5.55 -19.64
C LEU A 23 9.93 4.67 -19.17
N ALA A 24 10.48 3.83 -20.05
CA ALA A 24 11.67 3.02 -19.77
C ALA A 24 12.89 3.90 -19.47
N ALA A 25 13.17 4.90 -20.31
CA ALA A 25 14.27 5.84 -20.08
C ALA A 25 14.10 6.63 -18.78
N ARG A 26 12.86 7.04 -18.45
CA ARG A 26 12.57 7.71 -17.17
C ARG A 26 12.81 6.78 -15.99
N ARG A 27 12.39 5.51 -16.06
CA ARG A 27 12.63 4.50 -15.03
C ARG A 27 14.13 4.26 -14.84
N ALA A 28 14.88 4.10 -15.92
CA ALA A 28 16.34 3.92 -15.88
C ALA A 28 17.03 5.08 -15.13
N ARG A 29 16.70 6.33 -15.47
CA ARG A 29 17.25 7.52 -14.78
C ARG A 29 16.87 7.57 -13.29
N LEU A 30 15.67 7.13 -12.93
CA LEU A 30 15.27 7.06 -11.52
C LEU A 30 16.05 5.98 -10.76
N LEU A 31 16.30 4.83 -11.39
CA LEU A 31 17.10 3.75 -10.82
C LEU A 31 18.57 4.16 -10.66
N GLU A 32 19.17 4.84 -11.65
CA GLU A 32 20.51 5.41 -11.55
C GLU A 32 20.62 6.40 -10.36
N ARG A 33 19.61 7.26 -10.20
CA ARG A 33 19.58 8.20 -9.06
C ARG A 33 19.42 7.49 -7.72
N LEU A 34 18.63 6.41 -7.67
CA LEU A 34 18.48 5.60 -6.46
C LEU A 34 19.78 4.88 -6.13
N ASP A 35 20.44 4.30 -7.12
CA ASP A 35 21.74 3.63 -6.98
C ASP A 35 22.81 4.59 -6.44
N ALA A 36 22.93 5.76 -7.05
CA ALA A 36 23.84 6.81 -6.59
C ALA A 36 23.51 7.29 -5.16
N PHE A 37 22.21 7.38 -4.82
CA PHE A 37 21.80 7.71 -3.46
C PHE A 37 22.24 6.63 -2.48
N LEU A 38 21.97 5.35 -2.77
CA LEU A 38 22.29 4.23 -1.88
C LEU A 38 23.80 4.07 -1.69
N ALA A 39 24.60 4.30 -2.74
CA ALA A 39 26.06 4.24 -2.67
C ALA A 39 26.67 5.36 -1.80
N ALA A 40 26.06 6.55 -1.81
CA ALA A 40 26.53 7.71 -1.07
C ALA A 40 25.85 7.90 0.30
N ALA A 41 24.81 7.12 0.61
CA ALA A 41 23.99 7.34 1.78
C ALA A 41 24.79 7.05 3.06
N PRO A 42 24.76 7.96 4.06
CA PRO A 42 25.27 7.64 5.38
C PRO A 42 24.41 6.54 6.02
N ALA A 43 24.97 5.81 6.98
CA ALA A 43 24.24 4.77 7.72
C ALA A 43 22.94 5.29 8.35
N GLN A 44 22.90 6.58 8.71
CA GLN A 44 21.71 7.29 9.19
C GLN A 44 21.49 8.56 8.35
N PRO A 45 20.69 8.52 7.28
CA PRO A 45 20.33 9.70 6.50
C PRO A 45 19.54 10.71 7.33
N ASP A 46 19.84 11.99 7.15
CA ASP A 46 19.05 13.07 7.73
C ASP A 46 17.62 13.12 7.14
N GLU A 47 16.76 13.91 7.77
CA GLU A 47 15.36 14.07 7.37
C GLU A 47 15.18 14.49 5.90
N ALA A 48 16.04 15.36 5.38
CA ALA A 48 15.93 15.83 4.00
C ALA A 48 16.32 14.72 3.01
N ALA A 49 17.36 13.95 3.33
CA ALA A 49 17.80 12.79 2.58
C ALA A 49 16.73 11.70 2.58
N ARG A 50 16.10 11.41 3.73
CA ARG A 50 14.99 10.45 3.84
C ARG A 50 13.80 10.86 2.98
N ARG A 51 13.38 12.12 3.00
CA ARG A 51 12.29 12.60 2.12
C ARG A 51 12.61 12.44 0.63
N ARG A 52 13.86 12.74 0.23
CA ARG A 52 14.30 12.53 -1.16
C ARG A 52 14.25 11.05 -1.53
N LEU A 53 14.74 10.16 -0.66
CA LEU A 53 14.70 8.72 -0.86
C LEU A 53 13.25 8.22 -0.98
N PHE A 54 12.37 8.60 -0.05
CA PHE A 54 10.95 8.26 -0.09
C PHE A 54 10.30 8.62 -1.43
N HIS A 55 10.56 9.82 -1.96
CA HIS A 55 10.04 10.21 -3.26
C HIS A 55 10.61 9.41 -4.44
N LEU A 56 11.86 8.96 -4.37
CA LEU A 56 12.47 8.10 -5.38
C LEU A 56 11.84 6.70 -5.35
N VAL A 57 11.84 6.03 -4.19
CA VAL A 57 11.32 4.67 -4.07
C VAL A 57 9.83 4.59 -4.35
N ARG A 58 9.03 5.58 -3.91
CA ARG A 58 7.58 5.63 -4.21
C ARG A 58 7.28 5.76 -5.70
N ARG A 59 8.12 6.48 -6.47
CA ARG A 59 7.96 6.58 -7.94
C ARG A 59 8.34 5.29 -8.65
N LEU A 60 9.15 4.47 -8.00
CA LEU A 60 9.61 3.18 -8.47
C LEU A 60 8.86 2.01 -7.82
N ASP A 61 7.78 2.25 -7.06
CA ASP A 61 7.12 1.20 -6.25
C ASP A 61 6.74 -0.01 -7.12
N HIS A 62 6.19 0.22 -8.32
CA HIS A 62 5.84 -0.84 -9.27
C HIS A 62 7.02 -1.62 -9.87
N SER A 63 8.27 -1.25 -9.57
CA SER A 63 9.48 -1.89 -10.07
C SER A 63 9.90 -3.03 -9.13
N THR A 64 10.12 -4.22 -9.69
CA THR A 64 10.72 -5.38 -8.98
C THR A 64 12.25 -5.29 -8.86
N ASP A 65 12.82 -4.10 -8.98
CA ASP A 65 14.26 -3.92 -8.95
C ASP A 65 14.74 -3.96 -7.49
N PRO A 66 15.73 -4.81 -7.14
CA PRO A 66 16.18 -4.97 -5.75
C PRO A 66 16.63 -3.68 -5.06
N ARG A 67 17.05 -2.66 -5.83
CA ARG A 67 17.42 -1.36 -5.27
C ARG A 67 16.23 -0.63 -4.64
N VAL A 68 15.02 -0.85 -5.14
CA VAL A 68 13.80 -0.26 -4.59
C VAL A 68 13.53 -0.80 -3.19
N GLU A 69 13.60 -2.12 -3.04
CA GLU A 69 13.49 -2.80 -1.75
C GLU A 69 14.59 -2.35 -0.78
N ALA A 70 15.84 -2.25 -1.26
CA ALA A 70 16.95 -1.73 -0.46
C ALA A 70 16.69 -0.29 0.05
N GLY A 71 16.09 0.56 -0.79
CA GLY A 71 15.70 1.91 -0.41
C GLY A 71 14.58 1.94 0.63
N TRP A 72 13.55 1.11 0.49
CA TRP A 72 12.51 0.97 1.52
C TRP A 72 13.07 0.49 2.85
N ARG A 73 13.97 -0.50 2.84
CA ARG A 73 14.66 -0.98 4.05
C ARG A 73 15.52 0.10 4.70
N LEU A 74 16.22 0.91 3.92
CA LEU A 74 17.00 2.02 4.45
C LEU A 74 16.09 3.05 5.14
N LEU A 75 14.93 3.39 4.55
CA LEU A 75 13.95 4.26 5.20
C LEU A 75 13.42 3.66 6.50
N ALA A 76 13.06 2.39 6.50
CA ALA A 76 12.51 1.70 7.66
C ALA A 76 13.48 1.68 8.86
N ARG A 77 14.77 1.41 8.60
CA ARG A 77 15.81 1.38 9.65
C ARG A 77 16.25 2.76 10.13
N SER A 78 16.27 3.76 9.24
CA SER A 78 16.68 5.14 9.58
C SER A 78 15.54 6.04 10.05
N GLY A 79 14.32 5.53 10.01
CA GLY A 79 13.10 6.30 10.17
C GLY A 79 12.21 5.91 11.33
N GLY A 80 11.00 6.46 11.29
CA GLY A 80 9.98 6.25 12.32
C GLY A 80 8.99 5.14 11.94
N ASP A 81 7.93 5.06 12.74
CA ASP A 81 6.82 4.11 12.54
C ASP A 81 6.25 4.13 11.11
N ARG A 82 6.07 5.32 10.54
CA ARG A 82 5.57 5.48 9.15
C ARG A 82 6.49 4.87 8.10
N ASP A 83 7.81 4.94 8.29
CA ASP A 83 8.76 4.42 7.32
C ASP A 83 8.79 2.89 7.36
N ARG A 84 8.65 2.30 8.55
CA ARG A 84 8.47 0.84 8.72
C ARG A 84 7.15 0.35 8.14
N ALA A 85 6.06 1.07 8.40
CA ALA A 85 4.75 0.77 7.79
C ALA A 85 4.81 0.82 6.26
N ASN A 86 5.53 1.78 5.67
CA ASN A 86 5.72 1.85 4.22
C ASN A 86 6.48 0.65 3.65
N LEU A 87 7.48 0.13 4.37
CA LEU A 87 8.17 -1.10 3.97
C LEU A 87 7.19 -2.30 3.97
N ILE A 88 6.41 -2.49 5.04
CA ILE A 88 5.42 -3.57 5.12
C ILE A 88 4.39 -3.46 4.00
N LEU A 89 3.92 -2.24 3.71
CA LEU A 89 3.01 -1.97 2.60
C LEU A 89 3.62 -2.37 1.25
N HIS A 90 4.89 -2.02 1.02
CA HIS A 90 5.63 -2.42 -0.17
C HIS A 90 5.75 -3.96 -0.25
N GLU A 91 6.21 -4.61 0.81
CA GLU A 91 6.35 -6.07 0.86
C GLU A 91 5.03 -6.78 0.56
N ARG A 92 3.93 -6.33 1.17
CA ARG A 92 2.58 -6.84 0.91
C ARG A 92 2.15 -6.66 -0.54
N ARG A 93 2.35 -5.48 -1.14
CA ARG A 93 1.98 -5.20 -2.54
C ARG A 93 2.75 -6.07 -3.53
N HIS A 94 4.00 -6.38 -3.20
CA HIS A 94 4.90 -7.15 -4.04
C HIS A 94 4.97 -8.64 -3.68
N ARG A 95 4.18 -9.08 -2.69
CA ARG A 95 4.17 -10.45 -2.16
C ARG A 95 5.55 -10.92 -1.72
N LEU A 96 6.30 -10.02 -1.11
CA LEU A 96 7.59 -10.30 -0.49
C LEU A 96 7.36 -10.75 0.97
N PRO A 97 8.28 -11.55 1.55
CA PRO A 97 8.27 -11.84 2.97
C PRO A 97 8.36 -10.54 3.79
N LEU A 98 7.61 -10.46 4.89
CA LEU A 98 7.67 -9.30 5.78
C LEU A 98 9.00 -9.25 6.53
N ASP A 99 9.60 -8.07 6.60
CA ASP A 99 10.80 -7.83 7.40
C ASP A 99 10.47 -7.95 8.91
N PRO A 100 11.10 -8.89 9.66
CA PRO A 100 10.79 -9.10 11.07
C PRO A 100 11.12 -7.89 11.97
N GLU A 101 12.16 -7.14 11.63
CA GLU A 101 12.57 -5.96 12.40
C GLU A 101 11.54 -4.84 12.23
N ALA A 102 11.08 -4.63 11.00
CA ALA A 102 10.00 -3.68 10.73
C ALA A 102 8.70 -4.09 11.45
N ALA A 103 8.34 -5.37 11.41
CA ALA A 103 7.13 -5.89 12.04
C ALA A 103 7.16 -5.78 13.59
N ALA A 104 8.32 -5.92 14.22
CA ALA A 104 8.45 -5.90 15.68
C ALA A 104 8.29 -4.51 16.33
N ALA A 105 8.35 -3.42 15.55
CA ALA A 105 8.46 -2.07 16.10
C ALA A 105 7.20 -1.54 16.83
N GLY A 106 6.03 -2.17 16.62
CA GLY A 106 4.85 -2.00 17.46
C GLY A 106 4.26 -0.58 17.53
N GLY A 107 4.47 0.27 16.52
CA GLY A 107 3.80 1.57 16.38
C GLY A 107 2.45 1.45 15.69
N LEU A 108 1.64 2.53 15.70
CA LEU A 108 0.27 2.52 15.19
C LEU A 108 0.21 2.21 13.69
N GLU A 109 1.04 2.87 12.89
CA GLU A 109 1.06 2.71 11.43
C GLU A 109 1.59 1.32 11.06
N THR A 110 2.64 0.86 11.73
CA THR A 110 3.18 -0.50 11.57
C THR A 110 2.11 -1.55 11.91
N THR A 111 1.45 -1.39 13.06
CA THR A 111 0.39 -2.33 13.51
C THR A 111 -0.78 -2.37 12.53
N LEU A 112 -1.21 -1.21 12.02
CA LEU A 112 -2.25 -1.14 11.01
C LEU A 112 -1.86 -1.92 9.74
N GLU A 113 -0.67 -1.70 9.20
CA GLU A 113 -0.22 -2.42 7.99
C GLU A 113 -0.02 -3.91 8.23
N LEU A 114 0.40 -4.34 9.42
CA LEU A 114 0.45 -5.77 9.78
C LEU A 114 -0.95 -6.41 9.80
N CYS A 115 -1.95 -5.73 10.35
CA CYS A 115 -3.33 -6.19 10.30
C CYS A 115 -3.79 -6.35 8.84
N LEU A 116 -3.46 -5.38 7.97
CA LEU A 116 -3.79 -5.43 6.55
C LEU A 116 -3.01 -6.51 5.78
N ALA A 117 -1.80 -6.87 6.23
CA ALA A 117 -1.04 -7.99 5.69
C ALA A 117 -1.69 -9.33 6.02
N LEU A 118 -2.04 -9.57 7.29
CA LEU A 118 -2.80 -10.75 7.73
C LEU A 118 -4.11 -10.90 6.95
N TRP A 119 -4.81 -9.78 6.74
CA TRP A 119 -6.03 -9.78 5.95
C TRP A 119 -5.75 -10.20 4.50
N GLY A 120 -4.74 -9.61 3.87
CA GLY A 120 -4.35 -9.95 2.50
C GLY A 120 -3.98 -11.42 2.31
N GLU A 121 -3.48 -12.07 3.36
CA GLU A 121 -3.17 -13.51 3.41
C GLU A 121 -4.40 -14.40 3.69
N GLY A 122 -5.57 -13.81 3.97
CA GLY A 122 -6.80 -14.54 4.30
C GLY A 122 -6.85 -15.05 5.75
N ARG A 123 -5.94 -14.61 6.62
CA ARG A 123 -5.86 -15.02 8.04
C ARG A 123 -6.83 -14.22 8.91
N LEU A 124 -8.12 -14.29 8.57
CA LEU A 124 -9.15 -13.36 9.07
C LEU A 124 -9.31 -13.40 10.60
N ALA A 125 -9.24 -14.57 11.23
CA ALA A 125 -9.33 -14.68 12.69
C ALA A 125 -8.14 -13.98 13.39
N GLU A 126 -6.95 -14.08 12.80
CA GLU A 126 -5.76 -13.41 13.33
C GLU A 126 -5.80 -11.90 13.06
N THR A 127 -6.33 -11.49 11.90
CA THR A 127 -6.62 -10.09 11.61
C THR A 127 -7.58 -9.49 12.65
N GLU A 128 -8.65 -10.19 12.98
CA GLU A 128 -9.64 -9.73 13.96
C GLU A 128 -9.00 -9.54 15.33
N ALA A 129 -8.32 -10.57 15.85
CA ALA A 129 -7.63 -10.50 17.14
C ALA A 129 -6.58 -9.38 17.18
N ALA A 130 -5.83 -9.20 16.09
CA ALA A 130 -4.82 -8.13 16.00
C ALA A 130 -5.47 -6.74 15.99
N LEU A 131 -6.58 -6.55 15.27
CA LEU A 131 -7.32 -5.28 15.24
C LEU A 131 -7.94 -4.94 16.59
N GLU A 132 -8.47 -5.94 17.31
CA GLU A 132 -8.98 -5.74 18.68
C GLU A 132 -7.88 -5.32 19.65
N GLN A 133 -6.74 -6.01 19.62
CA GLN A 133 -5.57 -5.64 20.44
C GLN A 133 -5.06 -4.24 20.09
N ALA A 134 -5.02 -3.90 18.81
CA ALA A 134 -4.61 -2.58 18.35
C ALA A 134 -5.58 -1.50 18.83
N LEU A 135 -6.90 -1.73 18.77
CA LEU A 135 -7.91 -0.80 19.29
C LEU A 135 -7.87 -0.66 20.81
N ALA A 136 -7.52 -1.71 21.55
CA ALA A 136 -7.30 -1.59 22.99
C ALA A 136 -6.15 -0.62 23.30
N ARG A 137 -5.13 -0.54 22.43
CA ARG A 137 -3.99 0.37 22.58
C ARG A 137 -4.23 1.77 21.98
N TRP A 138 -4.99 1.86 20.89
CA TRP A 138 -5.32 3.10 20.18
C TRP A 138 -6.83 3.21 19.94
N PRO A 139 -7.63 3.44 21.00
CA PRO A 139 -9.10 3.39 20.93
C PRO A 139 -9.70 4.44 19.98
N GLU A 140 -8.98 5.55 19.78
CA GLU A 140 -9.43 6.67 18.96
C GLU A 140 -9.10 6.52 17.48
N ASP A 141 -8.28 5.55 17.07
CA ASP A 141 -7.91 5.42 15.64
C ASP A 141 -9.10 4.87 14.82
N ALA A 142 -9.66 5.77 14.01
CA ALA A 142 -10.81 5.46 13.17
C ALA A 142 -10.49 4.39 12.10
N ARG A 143 -9.23 4.28 11.64
CA ARG A 143 -8.87 3.31 10.59
C ARG A 143 -8.90 1.90 11.13
N LEU A 144 -8.37 1.66 12.34
CA LEU A 144 -8.46 0.36 13.00
C LEU A 144 -9.92 -0.04 13.21
N ARG A 145 -10.75 0.90 13.70
CA ARG A 145 -12.19 0.68 13.93
C ARG A 145 -12.94 0.35 12.63
N SER A 146 -12.72 1.12 11.57
CA SER A 146 -13.33 0.89 10.26
C SER A 146 -12.89 -0.43 9.63
N ASN A 147 -11.63 -0.83 9.80
CA ASN A 147 -11.16 -2.13 9.31
C ASN A 147 -11.79 -3.28 10.09
N LEU A 148 -11.92 -3.19 11.42
CA LEU A 148 -12.59 -4.22 12.22
C LEU A 148 -14.07 -4.34 11.87
N ALA A 149 -14.78 -3.21 11.76
CA ALA A 149 -16.17 -3.17 11.34
C ALA A 149 -16.35 -3.81 9.95
N TRP A 150 -15.49 -3.48 8.99
CA TRP A 150 -15.54 -4.09 7.67
C TRP A 150 -15.27 -5.61 7.72
N LEU A 151 -14.32 -6.06 8.56
CA LEU A 151 -13.99 -7.49 8.69
C LEU A 151 -15.18 -8.28 9.20
N ARG A 152 -15.92 -7.69 10.16
CA ARG A 152 -17.14 -8.25 10.76
C ARG A 152 -18.40 -8.05 9.92
N LEU A 153 -18.29 -7.36 8.78
CA LEU A 153 -19.42 -6.94 7.96
C LEU A 153 -20.45 -6.11 8.75
N GLU A 154 -19.98 -5.35 9.74
CA GLU A 154 -20.81 -4.43 10.50
C GLU A 154 -21.25 -3.26 9.63
N ALA A 155 -22.45 -2.76 9.90
CA ALA A 155 -22.94 -1.57 9.22
C ALA A 155 -22.14 -0.35 9.68
N PRO A 156 -21.71 0.53 8.76
CA PRO A 156 -21.18 1.82 9.16
C PRO A 156 -22.28 2.57 9.92
N ALA A 157 -21.89 3.27 10.98
CA ALA A 157 -22.81 4.11 11.73
C ALA A 157 -23.39 5.16 10.79
N ALA A 158 -24.68 5.03 10.48
CA ALA A 158 -25.50 5.90 9.64
C ALA A 158 -24.71 6.83 8.69
N THR A 159 -24.20 6.29 7.59
CA THR A 159 -23.57 7.11 6.56
C THR A 159 -24.65 7.90 5.83
N GLU A 160 -24.57 9.24 5.85
CA GLU A 160 -25.21 10.00 4.77
C GLU A 160 -24.54 9.55 3.46
N LEU A 161 -25.31 9.06 2.49
CA LEU A 161 -24.86 8.62 1.16
C LEU A 161 -24.15 9.72 0.34
N ARG A 162 -23.83 10.86 0.97
CA ARG A 162 -23.07 11.97 0.43
C ARG A 162 -21.56 11.81 0.66
N SER A 163 -21.10 10.88 1.52
CA SER A 163 -19.67 10.60 1.64
C SER A 163 -19.19 9.85 0.38
N ALA A 164 -18.15 10.38 -0.26
CA ALA A 164 -17.63 9.87 -1.53
C ALA A 164 -16.74 8.63 -1.37
N ASP A 165 -16.80 7.92 -0.22
CA ASP A 165 -15.98 6.71 -0.01
C ASP A 165 -16.71 5.46 -0.56
N PRO A 166 -16.16 4.80 -1.61
CA PRO A 166 -16.73 3.57 -2.15
C PRO A 166 -16.87 2.45 -1.10
N ARG A 167 -16.05 2.47 -0.05
CA ARG A 167 -16.09 1.49 1.03
C ARG A 167 -17.37 1.63 1.86
N ASP A 168 -17.72 2.84 2.28
CA ASP A 168 -18.94 3.08 3.06
C ASP A 168 -20.20 2.65 2.29
N LEU A 169 -20.23 2.95 0.98
CA LEU A 169 -21.32 2.56 0.08
C LEU A 169 -21.45 1.04 -0.03
N ALA A 170 -20.33 0.32 -0.15
CA ALA A 170 -20.34 -1.14 -0.25
C ALA A 170 -20.88 -1.81 1.03
N LEU A 171 -20.49 -1.34 2.22
CA LEU A 171 -21.04 -1.88 3.47
C LEU A 171 -22.54 -1.59 3.62
N ALA A 172 -22.97 -0.38 3.27
CA ALA A 172 -24.38 0.00 3.35
C ALA A 172 -25.27 -0.92 2.47
N VAL A 173 -24.77 -1.33 1.29
CA VAL A 173 -25.46 -2.29 0.41
C VAL A 173 -25.52 -3.68 1.04
N LEU A 174 -24.41 -4.19 1.59
CA LEU A 174 -24.35 -5.53 2.19
C LEU A 174 -25.32 -5.68 3.35
N VAL A 175 -25.35 -4.71 4.27
CA VAL A 175 -26.25 -4.71 5.44
C VAL A 175 -27.71 -4.66 5.02
N ARG A 176 -28.05 -3.86 4.00
CA ARG A 176 -29.43 -3.77 3.50
C ARG A 176 -29.90 -5.07 2.85
N ARG A 177 -28.98 -5.86 2.28
CA ARG A 177 -29.28 -7.17 1.69
C ARG A 177 -29.54 -8.23 2.75
N ASP A 178 -28.79 -8.20 3.85
CA ASP A 178 -28.93 -9.17 4.94
C ASP A 178 -30.26 -9.00 5.69
N ARG A 179 -30.68 -7.75 5.96
CA ARG A 179 -31.99 -7.42 6.57
C ARG A 179 -33.24 -7.80 5.74
N ARG A 180 -33.05 -8.27 4.50
CA ARG A 180 -34.15 -8.68 3.60
C ARG A 180 -34.30 -10.19 3.47
N ARG A 181 -33.42 -10.97 4.11
CA ARG A 181 -33.52 -12.43 4.21
C ARG A 181 -34.20 -12.81 5.52
#